data_AF-A0AAQ3K855-F1
#
_entry.id   AF-A0AAQ3K855-F1
#
_cell.length_a   1.000
_cell.length_b   1.000
_cell.length_c   1.000
_cell.angle_alpha   90.00
_cell.angle_beta   90.00
_cell.angle_gamma   90.00
#
_symmetry.space_group_name_H-M   'P 1'
#
loop_
_entity.id
_entity.type
_entity.pdbx_description
1 polymer ?
#
loop_
_entity_poly.entity_id
_entity_poly.type
_entity_poly.pdbx_seq_one_letter_code
_entity_poly.pdbx_strand_id
1 'polypeptide(L)'
;MQDPPFPFPSCFAAGERLSEDPTTAGAKSAGQSVVTSVYRTKIAGHCRLITVSWCKNVLARGLSVSVDDEAPSGSGAAALGRAISLKVEMRPWHFWRKHGARRFQVDGRAVDVAWDLRSAKFGGEPEPQSGFYVAVAGDREVALLLGDGKREAYRKTGCRPASIDAALLSREEHVFGRAGRFATRARFQEKGGRPHEVAIEYSSSSSGCSIGGNIDPEMVIKIDGAVAVHVKHLQWKFRGNECITVSRARVEVYWDVHDWLFSPGLSHAMFIFKPISLLTSSSMPLSSSDHHNIAAGSSGFSLFLYAWKLD
;
A
#
# COMPACT_ATOMS: atom_id res chain seq x y z
N MET A 1 31.26 23.89 5.08
CA MET A 1 31.36 22.51 5.60
C MET A 1 30.04 21.83 5.31
N GLN A 2 30.03 20.90 4.35
CA GLN A 2 28.86 20.10 4.03
C GLN A 2 28.78 18.99 5.08
N ASP A 3 27.68 18.94 5.83
CA ASP A 3 27.40 17.82 6.72
C ASP A 3 27.33 16.53 5.89
N PRO A 4 27.98 15.44 6.33
CA PRO A 4 27.91 14.15 5.63
C PRO A 4 26.47 13.62 5.63
N PRO A 5 26.05 12.86 4.61
CA PRO A 5 24.77 12.18 4.61
C PRO A 5 24.76 11.15 5.75
N PHE A 6 24.01 11.45 6.81
CA PHE A 6 23.86 10.56 7.96
C PHE A 6 23.30 9.20 7.51
N PRO A 7 23.84 8.06 8.01
CA PRO A 7 23.30 6.74 7.70
C PRO A 7 21.88 6.63 8.27
N PHE A 8 20.93 6.36 7.37
CA PHE A 8 19.50 6.36 7.65
C PHE A 8 19.03 5.04 8.29
N PRO A 9 17.93 5.03 9.07
CA PRO A 9 17.31 3.79 9.50
C PRO A 9 16.73 3.01 8.31
N SER A 10 16.87 1.69 8.37
CA SER A 10 16.54 0.68 7.33
C SER A 10 15.06 0.63 6.86
N CYS A 11 14.16 1.44 7.40
CA CYS A 11 12.72 1.38 7.13
C CYS A 11 12.29 1.92 5.74
N PHE A 12 13.18 2.58 5.01
CA PHE A 12 12.94 3.08 3.64
C PHE A 12 13.99 2.61 2.62
N ALA A 13 14.79 1.61 2.99
CA ALA A 13 15.90 1.11 2.17
C ALA A 13 15.48 0.05 1.14
N ALA A 14 14.18 -0.13 0.89
CA ALA A 14 13.65 -1.12 -0.07
C ALA A 14 13.98 -0.83 -1.55
N GLY A 15 14.97 0.03 -1.85
CA GLY A 15 15.34 0.46 -3.20
C GLY A 15 16.82 0.37 -3.55
N GLU A 16 17.74 0.11 -2.61
CA GLU A 16 19.13 -0.17 -2.96
C GLU A 16 19.27 -1.68 -3.16
N ARG A 17 19.12 -2.15 -4.40
CA ARG A 17 19.55 -3.50 -4.81
C ARG A 17 21.08 -3.55 -4.76
N LEU A 18 21.64 -3.65 -3.57
CA LEU A 18 22.95 -4.23 -3.32
C LEU A 18 22.70 -5.49 -2.51
N SER A 19 22.78 -6.62 -3.19
CA SER A 19 23.09 -7.97 -2.69
C SER A 19 22.99 -8.18 -1.16
N GLU A 20 21.84 -7.95 -0.55
CA GLU A 20 21.58 -8.37 0.84
C GLU A 20 20.62 -9.56 0.78
N ASP A 21 21.05 -10.66 1.39
CA ASP A 21 20.24 -11.87 1.57
C ASP A 21 18.90 -11.49 2.22
N PRO A 22 17.74 -11.99 1.70
CA PRO A 22 16.40 -11.67 2.23
C PRO A 22 16.26 -12.00 3.72
N THR A 23 17.05 -12.94 4.23
CA THR A 23 17.18 -13.32 5.65
C THR A 23 17.63 -12.16 6.55
N THR A 24 18.50 -11.27 6.05
CA THR A 24 19.12 -10.20 6.84
C THR A 24 18.26 -8.93 6.89
N ALA A 25 17.55 -8.63 5.80
CA ALA A 25 16.53 -7.58 5.75
C ALA A 25 15.32 -7.95 6.63
N GLY A 26 14.95 -9.23 6.63
CA GLY A 26 13.91 -9.80 7.46
C GLY A 26 14.16 -9.63 8.96
N ALA A 27 15.30 -10.07 9.48
CA ALA A 27 15.61 -10.00 10.91
C ALA A 27 15.67 -8.57 11.46
N LYS A 28 16.07 -7.57 10.64
CA LYS A 28 16.04 -6.14 11.00
C LYS A 28 14.63 -5.53 10.96
N SER A 29 13.67 -6.20 10.32
CA SER A 29 12.29 -5.74 10.10
C SER A 29 11.27 -6.25 11.13
N ALA A 30 11.66 -7.16 12.04
CA ALA A 30 10.77 -7.67 13.07
C ALA A 30 10.21 -6.51 13.93
N GLY A 31 8.92 -6.23 13.80
CA GLY A 31 8.23 -5.11 14.47
C GLY A 31 8.20 -3.79 13.70
N GLN A 32 8.63 -3.76 12.43
CA GLN A 32 8.48 -2.63 11.52
C GLN A 32 7.28 -2.85 10.59
N SER A 33 6.22 -2.06 10.72
CA SER A 33 5.09 -2.11 9.79
C SER A 33 5.20 -0.99 8.77
N VAL A 34 4.99 -1.34 7.50
CA VAL A 34 5.10 -0.42 6.36
C VAL A 34 3.82 -0.52 5.53
N VAL A 35 3.30 0.64 5.14
CA VAL A 35 2.18 0.78 4.20
C VAL A 35 2.64 1.70 3.07
N THR A 36 2.60 1.24 1.83
CA THR A 36 2.93 2.02 0.64
C THR A 36 1.69 2.15 -0.23
N SER A 37 1.43 3.34 -0.76
CA SER A 37 0.30 3.62 -1.65
C SER A 37 0.79 4.34 -2.89
N VAL A 38 0.40 3.86 -4.07
CA VAL A 38 0.74 4.46 -5.36
C VAL A 38 -0.49 5.12 -5.94
N TYR A 39 -0.38 6.42 -6.22
CA TYR A 39 -1.42 7.24 -6.80
C TYR A 39 -1.03 7.67 -8.19
N ARG A 40 -2.00 7.71 -9.10
CA ARG A 40 -1.85 8.32 -10.42
C ARG A 40 -2.61 9.64 -10.43
N THR A 41 -1.94 10.71 -10.80
CA THR A 41 -2.54 12.05 -10.89
C THR A 41 -1.96 12.84 -12.04
N LYS A 42 -2.55 14.00 -12.32
CA LYS A 42 -2.03 14.95 -13.31
C LYS A 42 -1.30 16.08 -12.58
N ILE A 43 0.01 16.19 -12.82
CA ILE A 43 0.83 17.31 -12.32
C ILE A 43 1.48 17.98 -13.52
N ALA A 44 1.30 19.29 -13.61
CA ALA A 44 1.89 20.13 -14.63
C ALA A 44 1.68 19.65 -16.07
N GLY A 45 0.46 19.19 -16.38
CA GLY A 45 0.10 18.69 -17.71
C GLY A 45 0.43 17.21 -17.94
N HIS A 46 1.27 16.60 -17.12
CA HIS A 46 1.73 15.21 -17.28
C HIS A 46 1.02 14.26 -16.30
N CYS A 47 0.75 13.04 -16.75
CA CYS A 47 0.30 11.96 -15.89
C CYS A 47 1.50 11.44 -15.11
N ARG A 48 1.46 11.47 -13.78
CA ARG A 48 2.56 11.06 -12.91
C ARG A 48 2.08 10.10 -11.83
N LEU A 49 3.02 9.27 -11.38
CA LEU A 49 2.84 8.45 -10.20
C LEU A 49 3.41 9.17 -8.97
N ILE A 50 2.65 9.10 -7.88
CA ILE A 50 3.09 9.54 -6.55
C ILE A 50 3.03 8.32 -5.64
N THR A 51 4.16 7.98 -5.04
CA THR A 51 4.25 6.92 -4.05
C THR A 51 4.34 7.53 -2.66
N VAL A 52 3.43 7.13 -1.78
CA VAL A 52 3.40 7.56 -0.38
C VAL A 52 3.59 6.35 0.51
N SER A 53 4.64 6.35 1.33
CA SER A 53 4.94 5.27 2.26
C SER A 53 4.92 5.77 3.70
N TRP A 54 4.17 5.06 4.54
CA TRP A 54 4.16 5.21 5.99
C TRP A 54 4.90 4.05 6.62
N CYS A 55 5.80 4.35 7.54
CA CYS A 55 6.47 3.31 8.32
C CYS A 55 6.31 3.56 9.82
N LYS A 56 6.30 2.48 10.58
CA LYS A 56 6.30 2.49 12.04
C LYS A 56 7.30 1.45 12.50
N ASN A 57 8.24 1.88 13.33
CA ASN A 57 9.09 0.98 14.11
C ASN A 57 8.92 1.31 15.60
N VAL A 58 9.66 0.62 16.47
CA VAL A 58 9.56 0.80 17.94
C VAL A 58 9.86 2.24 18.38
N LEU A 59 10.75 2.93 17.66
CA LEU A 59 11.32 4.21 18.10
C LEU A 59 10.74 5.43 17.37
N ALA A 60 10.10 5.23 16.22
CA ALA A 60 9.73 6.30 15.32
C ALA A 60 8.59 5.90 14.37
N ARG A 61 7.97 6.92 13.82
CA ARG A 61 7.13 6.82 12.62
C ARG A 61 7.80 7.59 11.48
N GLY A 62 7.55 7.21 10.25
CA GLY A 62 8.08 7.89 9.08
C GLY A 62 7.03 8.06 8.00
N LEU A 63 7.22 9.11 7.20
CA LEU A 63 6.50 9.38 5.98
C LEU A 63 7.52 9.54 4.86
N SER A 64 7.32 8.88 3.73
CA SER A 64 8.03 9.14 2.48
C SER A 64 7.02 9.48 1.40
N VAL A 65 7.33 10.49 0.58
CA VAL A 65 6.57 10.86 -0.60
C VAL A 65 7.55 10.92 -1.76
N SER A 66 7.34 10.16 -2.81
CA SER A 66 8.09 10.26 -4.06
C SER A 66 7.20 10.56 -5.23
N VAL A 67 7.72 11.32 -6.18
CA VAL A 67 7.05 11.64 -7.45
C VAL A 67 7.95 11.14 -8.58
N ASP A 68 7.37 10.37 -9.49
CA ASP A 68 8.10 9.82 -10.62
C ASP A 68 8.46 10.92 -11.63
N ASP A 69 9.72 10.84 -12.07
CA ASP A 69 10.32 11.69 -13.10
C ASP A 69 10.45 10.82 -14.36
N GLU A 70 9.52 10.99 -15.29
CA GLU A 70 9.55 10.33 -16.59
C GLU A 70 10.64 11.00 -17.42
N ALA A 71 11.81 10.36 -17.56
CA ALA A 71 12.83 10.84 -18.47
C ALA A 71 12.23 10.90 -19.89
N PRO A 72 12.37 12.02 -20.63
CA PRO A 72 11.81 12.11 -21.98
C PRO A 72 12.40 11.01 -22.86
N SER A 73 11.51 10.19 -23.40
CA SER A 73 11.78 9.10 -24.34
C SER A 73 12.81 9.52 -25.39
N GLY A 74 14.01 8.95 -25.34
CA GLY A 74 15.08 9.28 -26.28
C GLY A 74 16.44 8.61 -26.08
N SER A 75 16.72 7.91 -24.98
CA SER A 75 17.97 7.13 -24.86
C SER A 75 17.73 5.76 -24.22
N GLY A 76 18.08 4.71 -24.96
CA GLY A 76 17.87 3.30 -24.63
C GLY A 76 18.76 2.76 -23.50
N ALA A 77 18.90 3.48 -22.39
CA ALA A 77 19.51 2.98 -21.17
C ALA A 77 18.43 2.95 -20.07
N ALA A 78 18.13 1.75 -19.58
CA ALA A 78 17.19 1.42 -18.50
C ALA A 78 16.68 2.65 -17.71
N ALA A 79 15.47 3.12 -18.05
CA ALA A 79 14.79 4.22 -17.40
C ALA A 79 14.40 3.84 -15.97
N LEU A 80 15.36 3.82 -15.07
CA LEU A 80 15.11 4.03 -13.65
C LEU A 80 14.86 5.54 -13.50
N GLY A 81 13.62 5.96 -13.76
CA GLY A 81 13.19 7.35 -13.60
C GLY A 81 13.70 7.90 -12.27
N ARG A 82 14.27 9.11 -12.27
CA ARG A 82 14.89 9.70 -11.09
C ARG A 82 13.79 10.19 -10.14
N ALA A 83 13.12 9.27 -9.48
CA ALA A 83 12.04 9.60 -8.55
C ALA A 83 12.56 10.56 -7.46
N ILE A 84 11.93 11.73 -7.34
CA ILE A 84 12.30 12.70 -6.33
C ILE A 84 11.53 12.39 -5.07
N SER A 85 12.25 12.16 -3.97
CA SER A 85 11.65 11.75 -2.70
C SER A 85 11.87 12.76 -1.57
N LEU A 86 10.82 12.98 -0.80
CA LEU A 86 10.84 13.59 0.52
C LEU A 86 10.68 12.48 1.55
N LYS A 87 11.59 12.42 2.52
CA LYS A 87 11.48 11.54 3.70
C LYS A 87 11.40 12.38 4.96
N VAL A 88 10.40 12.11 5.79
CA VAL A 88 10.14 12.77 7.06
C VAL A 88 10.15 11.71 8.16
N GLU A 89 11.12 11.79 9.05
CA GLU A 89 11.19 10.93 10.24
C GLU A 89 10.64 11.66 11.46
N MET A 90 9.74 10.99 12.18
CA MET A 90 9.03 11.50 13.34
C MET A 90 9.47 10.70 14.58
N ARG A 91 10.40 11.29 15.33
CA ARG A 91 10.81 10.77 16.63
C ARG A 91 10.09 11.51 17.76
N PRO A 92 9.86 10.88 18.93
CA PRO A 92 9.19 11.51 20.07
C PRO A 92 9.85 12.83 20.50
N TRP A 93 11.16 12.99 20.33
CA TRP A 93 11.92 14.19 20.72
C TRP A 93 12.16 15.20 19.58
N HIS A 94 11.69 14.93 18.37
CA HIS A 94 11.87 15.82 17.19
C HIS A 94 10.55 16.37 16.67
N PHE A 95 9.83 17.13 17.51
CA PHE A 95 8.51 17.67 17.17
C PHE A 95 8.51 18.65 15.99
N TRP A 96 9.64 19.31 15.70
CA TRP A 96 9.79 20.29 14.62
C TRP A 96 9.55 19.70 13.22
N ARG A 97 9.91 18.42 13.02
CA ARG A 97 9.79 17.73 11.71
C ARG A 97 8.37 17.28 11.38
N LYS A 98 7.43 17.39 12.33
CA LYS A 98 6.04 16.95 12.15
C LYS A 98 5.24 17.83 11.20
N HIS A 99 5.75 18.99 10.78
CA HIS A 99 5.11 19.82 9.77
C HIS A 99 6.17 20.49 8.89
N GLY A 100 5.81 20.85 7.67
CA GLY A 100 6.74 21.49 6.76
C GLY A 100 6.21 21.59 5.34
N ALA A 101 7.05 22.16 4.48
CA ALA A 101 6.88 22.11 3.05
C ALA A 101 8.26 21.95 2.41
N ARG A 102 8.33 21.21 1.31
CA ARG A 102 9.53 21.04 0.51
C ARG A 102 9.17 21.17 -0.96
N ARG A 103 9.89 22.05 -1.65
CA ARG A 103 9.81 22.22 -3.10
C ARG A 103 10.89 21.38 -3.76
N PHE A 104 10.55 20.73 -4.86
CA PHE A 104 11.49 20.10 -5.76
C PHE A 104 11.12 20.38 -7.22
N GLN A 105 12.02 20.03 -8.14
CA GLN A 105 11.82 20.20 -9.57
C GLN A 105 11.69 18.84 -10.24
N VAL A 106 10.55 18.57 -10.87
CA VAL A 106 10.30 17.35 -11.66
C VAL A 106 10.11 17.78 -13.11
N ASP A 107 10.93 17.29 -14.04
CA ASP A 107 11.00 17.77 -15.43
C ASP A 107 10.99 19.31 -15.60
N GLY A 108 11.76 20.03 -14.77
CA GLY A 108 11.83 21.49 -14.81
C GLY A 108 10.60 22.22 -14.26
N ARG A 109 9.62 21.50 -13.71
CA ARG A 109 8.42 22.06 -13.07
C ARG A 109 8.51 21.97 -11.55
N ALA A 110 8.11 23.04 -10.88
CA ALA A 110 8.10 23.07 -9.42
C ALA A 110 6.94 22.22 -8.87
N VAL A 111 7.28 21.26 -8.03
CA VAL A 111 6.33 20.45 -7.26
C VAL A 111 6.59 20.69 -5.78
N ASP A 112 5.53 21.03 -5.05
CA ASP A 112 5.53 21.32 -3.63
C ASP A 112 4.87 20.18 -2.87
N VAL A 113 5.59 19.62 -1.89
CA VAL A 113 5.02 18.70 -0.92
C VAL A 113 4.92 19.40 0.42
N ALA A 114 3.70 19.57 0.92
CA ALA A 114 3.41 20.16 2.22
C ALA A 114 2.76 19.12 3.13
N TRP A 115 3.15 19.11 4.40
CA TRP A 115 2.61 18.17 5.38
C TRP A 115 2.42 18.84 6.74
N ASP A 116 1.39 18.40 7.46
CA ASP A 116 1.23 18.69 8.88
C ASP A 116 0.68 17.45 9.57
N LEU A 117 1.45 16.96 10.53
CA LEU A 117 1.23 15.76 11.32
C LEU A 117 1.33 16.09 12.82
N ARG A 118 1.29 17.37 13.21
CA ARG A 118 1.41 17.80 14.61
C ARG A 118 0.24 17.31 15.47
N SER A 119 -0.96 17.29 14.89
CA SER A 119 -2.19 16.82 15.53
C SER A 119 -2.58 15.40 15.12
N ALA A 120 -1.68 14.68 14.44
CA ALA A 120 -1.95 13.38 13.88
C ALA A 120 -2.23 12.36 14.99
N LYS A 121 -3.41 11.75 14.93
CA LYS A 121 -3.82 10.66 15.82
C LYS A 121 -3.48 9.34 15.15
N PHE A 122 -2.60 8.59 15.78
CA PHE A 122 -2.19 7.29 15.27
C PHE A 122 -2.80 6.17 16.08
N GLY A 123 -3.17 5.08 15.40
CA GLY A 123 -3.58 3.82 16.04
C GLY A 123 -2.43 2.79 16.06
N GLY A 124 -2.81 1.51 15.98
CA GLY A 124 -1.87 0.40 15.83
C GLY A 124 -1.09 0.42 14.50
N GLU A 125 -1.68 0.96 13.45
CA GLU A 125 -1.16 1.01 12.08
C GLU A 125 -0.10 2.11 11.87
N PRO A 126 0.74 2.04 10.81
CA PRO A 126 1.73 3.07 10.46
C PRO A 126 1.13 4.41 10.05
N GLU A 127 0.01 4.36 9.32
CA GLU A 127 -0.71 5.53 8.82
C GLU A 127 -1.48 6.24 9.96
N PRO A 128 -1.56 7.58 9.97
CA PRO A 128 -2.42 8.30 10.90
C PRO A 128 -3.91 8.12 10.56
N GLN A 129 -4.76 8.09 11.57
CA GLN A 129 -6.21 7.93 11.42
C GLN A 129 -6.94 9.25 11.21
N SER A 130 -6.45 10.34 11.80
CA SER A 130 -7.04 11.69 11.72
C SER A 130 -6.07 12.77 12.19
N GLY A 131 -6.44 14.03 12.04
CA GLY A 131 -5.68 15.20 12.50
C GLY A 131 -4.42 15.50 11.68
N PHE A 132 -4.42 15.17 10.39
CA PHE A 132 -3.25 15.38 9.53
C PHE A 132 -3.59 15.80 8.11
N TYR A 133 -2.59 16.32 7.40
CA TYR A 133 -2.61 16.35 5.94
C TYR A 133 -1.23 16.08 5.32
N VAL A 134 -1.25 15.51 4.11
CA VAL A 134 -0.12 15.48 3.18
C VAL A 134 -0.64 15.94 1.82
N ALA A 135 -0.06 17.01 1.29
CA ALA A 135 -0.49 17.63 0.05
C ALA A 135 0.68 17.66 -0.94
N VAL A 136 0.43 17.20 -2.17
CA VAL A 136 1.34 17.35 -3.31
C VAL A 136 0.69 18.32 -4.29
N ALA A 137 1.36 19.43 -4.58
CA ALA A 137 0.86 20.51 -5.40
C ALA A 137 1.83 20.86 -6.52
N GLY A 138 1.29 21.25 -7.67
CA GLY A 138 2.03 21.73 -8.84
C GLY A 138 1.10 22.54 -9.73
N ASP A 139 1.62 23.54 -10.45
CA ASP A 139 0.86 24.40 -11.37
C ASP A 139 -0.41 25.03 -10.74
N ARG A 140 -0.28 25.48 -9.48
CA ARG A 140 -1.37 26.09 -8.68
C ARG A 140 -2.53 25.14 -8.33
N GLU A 141 -2.36 23.84 -8.54
CA GLU A 141 -3.33 22.80 -8.18
C GLU A 141 -2.75 21.83 -7.15
N VAL A 142 -3.56 21.41 -6.18
CA VAL A 142 -3.25 20.30 -5.28
C VAL A 142 -3.65 19.00 -5.96
N ALA A 143 -2.66 18.29 -6.49
CA ALA A 143 -2.82 17.07 -7.28
C ALA A 143 -3.06 15.82 -6.43
N LEU A 144 -2.61 15.82 -5.16
CA LEU A 144 -2.90 14.78 -4.19
C LEU A 144 -3.08 15.41 -2.80
N LEU A 145 -4.14 15.05 -2.09
CA LEU A 145 -4.40 15.47 -0.73
C LEU A 145 -4.85 14.29 0.12
N LEU A 146 -4.02 13.93 1.09
CA LEU A 146 -4.29 12.88 2.08
C LEU A 146 -4.61 13.51 3.43
N GLY A 147 -5.45 12.84 4.23
CA GLY A 147 -5.86 13.28 5.56
C GLY A 147 -7.11 14.17 5.59
N ASP A 148 -7.50 14.57 6.79
CA ASP A 148 -8.71 15.34 7.10
C ASP A 148 -8.46 16.86 7.19
N GLY A 149 -7.21 17.30 7.27
CA GLY A 149 -6.79 18.71 7.33
C GLY A 149 -6.88 19.48 5.99
N LYS A 150 -7.97 19.32 5.24
CA LYS A 150 -8.10 19.85 3.87
C LYS A 150 -7.97 21.38 3.81
N ARG A 151 -8.65 22.08 4.71
CA ARG A 151 -8.66 23.55 4.76
C ARG A 151 -7.26 24.11 5.02
N GLU A 152 -6.54 23.48 5.95
CA GLU A 152 -5.17 23.85 6.32
C GLU A 152 -4.21 23.59 5.15
N ALA A 153 -4.37 22.48 4.44
CA ALA A 153 -3.58 22.15 3.26
C ALA A 153 -3.74 23.19 2.13
N TYR A 154 -4.97 23.56 1.79
CA TYR A 154 -5.22 24.60 0.76
C TYR A 154 -4.72 25.97 1.19
N ARG A 155 -4.88 26.33 2.47
CA ARG A 155 -4.31 27.58 3.00
C ARG A 155 -2.78 27.59 2.92
N LYS A 156 -2.13 26.47 3.24
CA LYS A 156 -0.66 26.36 3.25
C LYS A 156 -0.05 26.40 1.85
N THR A 157 -0.71 25.75 0.89
CA THR A 157 -0.24 25.66 -0.50
C THR A 157 -0.65 26.87 -1.34
N GLY A 158 -1.75 27.55 -0.97
CA GLY A 158 -2.34 28.61 -1.79
C GLY A 158 -2.87 28.12 -3.14
N CYS A 159 -3.02 26.80 -3.30
CA CYS A 159 -3.41 26.15 -4.54
C CYS A 159 -4.90 25.77 -4.49
N ARG A 160 -5.53 25.65 -5.66
CA ARG A 160 -6.91 25.13 -5.78
C ARG A 160 -6.92 23.60 -5.80
N PRO A 161 -8.06 22.93 -5.55
CA PRO A 161 -8.20 21.51 -5.86
C PRO A 161 -7.91 21.23 -7.34
N ALA A 162 -7.27 20.10 -7.64
CA ALA A 162 -7.09 19.65 -9.01
C ALA A 162 -8.44 19.37 -9.69
N SER A 163 -8.47 19.52 -11.01
CA SER A 163 -9.68 19.23 -11.80
C SER A 163 -9.98 17.73 -11.91
N ILE A 164 -8.97 16.89 -11.70
CA ILE A 164 -9.06 15.43 -11.73
C ILE A 164 -8.51 14.92 -10.41
N ASP A 165 -9.29 14.12 -9.70
CA ASP A 165 -8.85 13.48 -8.46
C ASP A 165 -7.74 12.45 -8.73
N ALA A 166 -6.79 12.36 -7.81
CA ALA A 166 -5.79 11.30 -7.85
C ALA A 166 -6.46 9.92 -7.72
N ALA A 167 -6.12 9.01 -8.63
CA ALA A 167 -6.58 7.64 -8.61
C ALA A 167 -5.60 6.77 -7.83
N LEU A 168 -6.04 6.10 -6.76
CA LEU A 168 -5.24 5.11 -6.04
C LEU A 168 -5.13 3.84 -6.90
N LEU A 169 -3.91 3.49 -7.32
CA LEU A 169 -3.63 2.33 -8.17
C LEU A 169 -3.22 1.09 -7.37
N SER A 170 -2.43 1.27 -6.33
CA SER A 170 -2.05 0.15 -5.48
C SER A 170 -1.82 0.57 -4.06
N ARG A 171 -2.03 -0.39 -3.16
CA ARG A 171 -1.68 -0.30 -1.75
C ARG A 171 -0.95 -1.57 -1.38
N GLU A 172 0.22 -1.42 -0.79
CA GLU A 172 1.05 -2.52 -0.31
C GLU A 172 1.18 -2.42 1.20
N GLU A 173 0.95 -3.52 1.91
CA GLU A 173 1.02 -3.57 3.36
C GLU A 173 1.83 -4.75 3.85
N HIS A 174 2.71 -4.48 4.82
CA HIS A 174 3.47 -5.49 5.54
C HIS A 174 2.88 -5.62 6.95
N VAL A 175 2.20 -6.75 7.20
CA VAL A 175 1.58 -7.06 8.48
C VAL A 175 2.32 -8.20 9.17
N PHE A 176 2.50 -8.07 10.48
CA PHE A 176 3.19 -9.05 11.32
C PHE A 176 2.17 -9.61 12.30
N GLY A 177 1.97 -10.92 12.28
CA GLY A 177 0.99 -11.62 13.11
C GLY A 177 1.67 -12.50 14.16
N ARG A 178 1.04 -12.65 15.33
CA ARG A 178 1.39 -13.65 16.35
C ARG A 178 0.29 -14.71 16.37
N ALA A 179 0.66 -15.99 16.47
CA ALA A 179 -0.28 -17.11 16.55
C ALA A 179 -1.25 -17.23 15.35
N GLY A 180 -0.73 -17.20 14.13
CA GLY A 180 -1.46 -17.64 12.94
C GLY A 180 -2.57 -16.71 12.42
N ARG A 181 -2.76 -15.50 12.97
CA ARG A 181 -3.75 -14.53 12.47
C ARG A 181 -3.09 -13.22 12.04
N PHE A 182 -3.43 -12.78 10.83
CA PHE A 182 -2.97 -11.53 10.20
C PHE A 182 -4.19 -10.72 9.80
N ALA A 183 -4.23 -9.42 10.09
CA ALA A 183 -5.40 -8.60 9.77
C ALA A 183 -5.01 -7.22 9.21
N THR A 184 -5.83 -6.73 8.29
CA THR A 184 -5.77 -5.38 7.72
C THR A 184 -7.17 -4.84 7.44
N ARG A 185 -7.28 -3.56 7.09
CA ARG A 185 -8.51 -2.92 6.66
C ARG A 185 -8.37 -2.36 5.25
N ALA A 186 -9.26 -2.76 4.35
CA ALA A 186 -9.21 -2.36 2.95
C ALA A 186 -10.57 -1.92 2.42
N ARG A 187 -10.57 -1.04 1.42
CA ARG A 187 -11.79 -0.64 0.69
C ARG A 187 -11.80 -1.33 -0.66
N PHE A 188 -12.86 -2.06 -0.95
CA PHE A 188 -13.05 -2.76 -2.23
C PHE A 188 -14.07 -2.05 -3.14
N GLN A 189 -14.61 -0.91 -2.70
CA GLN A 189 -15.51 -0.06 -3.47
C GLN A 189 -14.85 1.31 -3.69
N GLU A 190 -14.94 1.80 -4.92
CA GLU A 190 -14.24 3.01 -5.36
C GLU A 190 -14.73 4.30 -4.69
N LYS A 191 -16.04 4.45 -4.45
CA LYS A 191 -16.63 5.67 -3.87
C LYS A 191 -17.49 5.36 -2.65
N GLY A 192 -17.11 5.94 -1.50
CA GLY A 192 -17.95 6.01 -0.30
C GLY A 192 -18.12 4.71 0.49
N GLY A 193 -17.57 3.58 0.02
CA GLY A 193 -17.65 2.30 0.73
C GLY A 193 -16.89 2.33 2.06
N ARG A 194 -17.45 1.67 3.08
CA ARG A 194 -16.77 1.46 4.37
C ARG A 194 -15.53 0.58 4.19
N PRO A 195 -14.46 0.75 4.98
CA PRO A 195 -13.37 -0.21 5.01
C PRO A 195 -13.84 -1.55 5.60
N HIS A 196 -13.45 -2.65 4.97
CA HIS A 196 -13.68 -4.02 5.39
C HIS A 196 -12.47 -4.56 6.14
N GLU A 197 -12.70 -5.33 7.20
CA GLU A 197 -11.63 -6.09 7.86
C GLU A 197 -11.31 -7.31 7.01
N VAL A 198 -10.05 -7.48 6.64
CA VAL A 198 -9.52 -8.67 5.99
C VAL A 198 -8.66 -9.38 7.02
N ALA A 199 -9.01 -10.62 7.37
CA ALA A 199 -8.23 -11.43 8.28
C ALA A 199 -7.82 -12.73 7.59
N ILE A 200 -6.53 -13.05 7.65
CA ILE A 200 -5.97 -14.31 7.19
C ILE A 200 -5.62 -15.13 8.41
N GLU A 201 -6.19 -16.32 8.50
CA GLU A 201 -5.93 -17.28 9.55
C GLU A 201 -5.24 -18.49 8.94
N TYR A 202 -4.15 -18.90 9.57
CA TYR A 202 -3.36 -20.06 9.25
C TYR A 202 -3.40 -21.00 10.45
N SER A 203 -3.82 -22.24 10.22
CA SER A 203 -3.81 -23.29 11.23
C SER A 203 -2.84 -24.39 10.81
N SER A 204 -1.85 -24.62 11.66
CA SER A 204 -0.92 -25.73 11.56
C SER A 204 -0.71 -26.31 12.95
N SER A 205 -0.86 -27.62 13.09
CA SER A 205 -0.67 -28.31 14.37
C SER A 205 0.84 -28.52 14.63
N SER A 206 1.55 -27.44 14.97
CA SER A 206 2.91 -27.55 15.53
C SER A 206 2.92 -27.43 17.06
N SER A 207 1.76 -27.52 17.73
CA SER A 207 1.67 -27.63 19.19
C SER A 207 1.46 -29.10 19.62
N GLY A 208 2.55 -29.87 19.59
CA GLY A 208 2.95 -30.89 20.58
C GLY A 208 2.01 -31.99 21.10
N CYS A 209 0.73 -32.05 20.78
CA CYS A 209 -0.20 -33.03 21.34
C CYS A 209 -1.25 -33.44 20.33
N SER A 210 -0.94 -34.42 19.48
CA SER A 210 -1.95 -35.25 18.83
C SER A 210 -1.31 -36.60 18.51
N ILE A 211 -1.68 -37.60 19.31
CA ILE A 211 -1.47 -39.01 19.02
C ILE A 211 -2.16 -39.28 17.67
N GLY A 212 -1.36 -39.52 16.62
CA GLY A 212 -1.80 -40.29 15.46
C GLY A 212 -2.52 -39.58 14.30
N GLY A 213 -2.26 -38.31 14.01
CA GLY A 213 -2.76 -37.70 12.76
C GLY A 213 -1.94 -36.49 12.29
N ASN A 214 -1.32 -36.60 11.11
CA ASN A 214 -0.73 -35.48 10.38
C ASN A 214 -1.87 -34.58 9.87
N ILE A 215 -2.21 -33.53 10.61
CA ILE A 215 -3.27 -32.60 10.17
C ILE A 215 -2.65 -31.69 9.11
N ASP A 216 -3.15 -31.79 7.88
CA ASP A 216 -2.69 -30.95 6.78
C ASP A 216 -2.94 -29.46 7.09
N PRO A 217 -1.99 -28.56 6.80
CA PRO A 217 -2.16 -27.14 7.06
C PRO A 217 -3.34 -26.58 6.28
N GLU A 218 -4.07 -25.65 6.90
CA GLU A 218 -5.20 -24.97 6.27
C GLU A 218 -5.07 -23.45 6.39
N MET A 219 -5.68 -22.74 5.45
CA MET A 219 -5.75 -21.28 5.43
C MET A 219 -7.18 -20.82 5.23
N VAL A 220 -7.57 -19.79 5.98
CA VAL A 220 -8.88 -19.15 5.89
C VAL A 220 -8.68 -17.66 5.67
N ILE A 221 -9.34 -17.10 4.66
CA ILE A 221 -9.47 -15.65 4.48
C ILE A 221 -10.88 -15.27 4.91
N LYS A 222 -10.98 -14.40 5.91
CA LYS A 222 -12.22 -13.83 6.43
C LYS A 222 -12.35 -12.37 6.02
N ILE A 223 -13.56 -11.97 5.64
CA ILE A 223 -13.94 -10.59 5.37
C ILE A 223 -15.04 -10.18 6.35
N ASP A 224 -14.82 -9.13 7.13
CA ASP A 224 -15.73 -8.69 8.21
C ASP A 224 -16.11 -9.83 9.18
N GLY A 225 -15.18 -10.76 9.43
CA GLY A 225 -15.37 -11.94 10.27
C GLY A 225 -16.03 -13.15 9.59
N ALA A 226 -16.62 -13.00 8.41
CA ALA A 226 -17.20 -14.10 7.65
C ALA A 226 -16.14 -14.80 6.77
N VAL A 227 -16.18 -16.13 6.69
CA VAL A 227 -15.27 -16.91 5.84
C VAL A 227 -15.57 -16.63 4.37
N ALA A 228 -14.58 -16.09 3.65
CA ALA A 228 -14.67 -15.80 2.23
C ALA A 228 -13.93 -16.82 1.38
N VAL A 229 -12.78 -17.33 1.86
CA VAL A 229 -11.99 -18.39 1.22
C VAL A 229 -11.55 -19.38 2.29
N HIS A 230 -11.66 -20.68 2.02
CA HIS A 230 -11.11 -21.74 2.88
C HIS A 230 -10.32 -22.72 2.02
N VAL A 231 -9.00 -22.69 2.16
CA VAL A 231 -8.09 -23.58 1.45
C VAL A 231 -7.66 -24.69 2.40
N LYS A 232 -8.24 -25.88 2.19
CA LYS A 232 -7.81 -27.13 2.81
C LYS A 232 -6.62 -27.73 2.07
N HIS A 233 -5.83 -28.52 2.78
CA HIS A 233 -4.64 -29.18 2.26
C HIS A 233 -3.67 -28.19 1.59
N LEU A 234 -3.34 -27.12 2.33
CA LEU A 234 -2.61 -25.96 1.84
C LEU A 234 -1.25 -26.32 1.23
N GLN A 235 -0.62 -27.41 1.68
CA GLN A 235 0.62 -27.95 1.10
C GLN A 235 0.52 -28.34 -0.38
N TRP A 236 -0.68 -28.57 -0.89
CA TRP A 236 -0.94 -28.85 -2.31
C TRP A 236 -1.51 -27.64 -3.06
N LYS A 237 -2.00 -26.64 -2.32
CA LYS A 237 -2.71 -25.46 -2.84
C LYS A 237 -2.08 -24.15 -2.37
N PHE A 238 -0.76 -24.16 -2.18
CA PHE A 238 -0.01 -23.04 -1.62
C PHE A 238 0.06 -21.83 -2.57
N ARG A 239 -0.31 -22.01 -3.85
CA ARG A 239 -0.58 -20.92 -4.80
C ARG A 239 -1.95 -21.13 -5.41
N GLY A 240 -2.72 -20.06 -5.54
CA GLY A 240 -4.05 -20.14 -6.13
C GLY A 240 -4.77 -18.80 -6.16
N ASN A 241 -6.00 -18.85 -6.65
CA ASN A 241 -6.86 -17.68 -6.73
C ASN A 241 -8.34 -18.06 -6.61
N GLU A 242 -9.15 -17.11 -6.18
CA GLU A 242 -10.61 -17.25 -6.05
C GLU A 242 -11.28 -15.89 -6.27
N CYS A 243 -12.54 -15.88 -6.73
CA CYS A 243 -13.31 -14.65 -6.86
C CYS A 243 -14.41 -14.63 -5.81
N ILE A 244 -14.35 -13.65 -4.90
CA ILE A 244 -15.32 -13.48 -3.81
C ILE A 244 -16.21 -12.27 -4.06
N THR A 245 -17.33 -12.20 -3.34
CA THR A 245 -18.22 -11.02 -3.36
C THR A 245 -18.18 -10.34 -2.00
N VAL A 246 -17.78 -9.07 -1.96
CA VAL A 246 -17.73 -8.24 -0.75
C VAL A 246 -18.66 -7.04 -0.93
N SER A 247 -19.75 -6.98 -0.17
CA SER A 247 -20.72 -5.88 -0.22
C SER A 247 -21.16 -5.50 -1.64
N ARG A 248 -21.51 -6.49 -2.47
CA ARG A 248 -21.90 -6.35 -3.90
C ARG A 248 -20.77 -6.03 -4.87
N ALA A 249 -19.54 -5.79 -4.40
CA ALA A 249 -18.36 -5.71 -5.26
C ALA A 249 -17.76 -7.12 -5.44
N ARG A 250 -17.31 -7.45 -6.64
CA ARG A 250 -16.52 -8.67 -6.89
C ARG A 250 -15.05 -8.37 -6.67
N VAL A 251 -14.34 -9.28 -6.02
CA VAL A 251 -12.91 -9.14 -5.72
C VAL A 251 -12.22 -10.44 -6.12
N GLU A 252 -11.23 -10.34 -7.00
CA GLU A 252 -10.30 -11.44 -7.26
C GLU A 252 -9.26 -11.47 -6.15
N VAL A 253 -9.08 -12.63 -5.55
CA VAL A 253 -8.10 -12.88 -4.49
C VAL A 253 -7.09 -13.87 -5.02
N TYR A 254 -5.81 -13.54 -4.92
CA TYR A 254 -4.70 -14.42 -5.25
C TYR A 254 -3.88 -14.64 -3.99
N TRP A 255 -3.28 -15.82 -3.84
CA TRP A 255 -2.39 -16.14 -2.74
C TRP A 255 -1.15 -16.89 -3.20
N ASP A 256 -0.04 -16.59 -2.55
CA ASP A 256 1.18 -17.39 -2.52
C ASP A 256 1.64 -17.52 -1.07
N VAL A 257 1.52 -18.73 -0.52
CA VAL A 257 1.89 -19.07 0.86
C VAL A 257 3.05 -20.07 0.89
N HIS A 258 3.79 -20.23 -0.20
CA HIS A 258 4.90 -21.18 -0.29
C HIS A 258 5.90 -20.98 0.85
N ASP A 259 6.33 -19.75 1.08
CA ASP A 259 7.37 -19.47 2.07
C ASP A 259 6.88 -19.66 3.51
N TRP A 260 5.59 -19.50 3.78
CA TRP A 260 5.01 -19.86 5.09
C TRP A 260 5.18 -21.35 5.44
N LEU A 261 5.14 -22.22 4.43
CA LEU A 261 5.11 -23.67 4.60
C LEU A 261 6.51 -24.29 4.53
N PHE A 262 7.35 -23.79 3.62
CA PHE A 262 8.57 -24.50 3.23
C PHE A 262 9.86 -23.73 3.55
N SER A 263 9.76 -22.46 3.96
CA SER A 263 10.94 -21.64 4.27
C SER A 263 11.14 -21.54 5.79
N PRO A 264 12.31 -21.94 6.32
CA PRO A 264 12.62 -21.77 7.74
C PRO A 264 12.94 -20.30 8.07
N GLY A 265 12.69 -19.89 9.31
CA GLY A 265 12.96 -18.53 9.76
C GLY A 265 11.83 -17.55 9.44
N LEU A 266 12.19 -16.27 9.38
CA LEU A 266 11.25 -15.21 9.02
C LEU A 266 10.78 -15.37 7.56
N SER A 267 9.54 -15.80 7.39
CA SER A 267 8.90 -15.99 6.09
C SER A 267 7.62 -15.15 5.97
N HIS A 268 7.15 -14.98 4.75
CA HIS A 268 5.92 -14.25 4.47
C HIS A 268 5.04 -15.00 3.48
N ALA A 269 3.74 -14.70 3.51
CA ALA A 269 2.84 -15.02 2.42
C ALA A 269 2.40 -13.73 1.74
N MET A 270 2.10 -13.84 0.45
CA MET A 270 1.60 -12.74 -0.36
C MET A 270 0.14 -12.99 -0.72
N PHE A 271 -0.69 -11.98 -0.53
CA PHE A 271 -2.09 -11.96 -0.94
C PHE A 271 -2.34 -10.74 -1.81
N ILE A 272 -3.07 -10.93 -2.91
CA ILE A 272 -3.45 -9.84 -3.80
C ILE A 272 -4.97 -9.78 -3.85
N PHE A 273 -5.54 -8.64 -3.46
CA PHE A 273 -6.97 -8.37 -3.58
C PHE A 273 -7.19 -7.33 -4.68
N LYS A 274 -7.90 -7.73 -5.72
CA LYS A 274 -8.14 -6.92 -6.91
C LYS A 274 -9.64 -6.76 -7.13
N PRO A 275 -10.22 -5.58 -6.78
CA PRO A 275 -11.62 -5.32 -7.04
C PRO A 275 -11.90 -5.24 -8.54
N ILE A 276 -12.93 -5.96 -8.97
CA ILE A 276 -13.46 -5.88 -10.32
C ILE A 276 -14.48 -4.75 -10.34
N SER A 277 -14.27 -3.76 -11.21
CA SER A 277 -15.29 -2.74 -11.42
C SER A 277 -16.42 -3.37 -12.23
N LEU A 278 -17.57 -3.57 -11.58
CA LEU A 278 -18.80 -3.78 -12.32
C LEU A 278 -19.14 -2.42 -12.90
N LEU A 279 -18.83 -2.20 -14.19
CA LEU A 279 -19.42 -1.12 -14.95
C LEU A 279 -20.93 -1.24 -14.72
N THR A 280 -21.51 -0.33 -13.94
CA THR A 280 -22.95 -0.17 -13.92
C THR A 280 -23.28 0.26 -15.34
N SER A 281 -23.88 -0.65 -16.09
CA SER A 281 -24.53 -0.37 -17.36
C SER A 281 -25.60 0.68 -17.08
N SER A 282 -25.19 1.95 -17.08
CA SER A 282 -26.12 3.04 -17.23
C SER A 282 -26.80 2.83 -18.58
N SER A 283 -28.11 2.60 -18.50
CA SER A 283 -29.05 2.40 -19.58
C SER A 283 -28.74 3.28 -20.79
N MET A 284 -28.31 2.66 -21.89
CA MET A 284 -28.48 3.21 -23.23
C MET A 284 -29.48 2.29 -23.96
N PRO A 285 -30.46 2.85 -24.68
CA PRO A 285 -31.51 2.05 -25.31
C PRO A 285 -30.94 1.21 -26.46
N LEU A 286 -31.56 0.06 -26.67
CA LEU A 286 -31.28 -0.91 -27.74
C LEU A 286 -31.08 -0.22 -29.11
N SER A 287 -29.93 -0.46 -29.72
CA SER A 287 -29.83 -0.62 -31.18
C SER A 287 -28.70 -1.61 -31.52
N SER A 288 -29.14 -2.80 -31.95
CA SER A 288 -28.52 -3.80 -32.83
C SER A 288 -27.00 -3.90 -33.00
N SER A 289 -26.55 -5.15 -32.86
CA SER A 289 -25.38 -5.80 -33.50
C SER A 289 -23.99 -5.28 -33.13
N ASP A 290 -23.35 -5.94 -32.15
CA ASP A 290 -22.18 -6.80 -32.45
C ASP A 290 -21.70 -7.54 -31.19
N HIS A 291 -21.33 -8.80 -31.37
CA HIS A 291 -20.76 -9.65 -30.33
C HIS A 291 -19.35 -9.19 -29.99
N HIS A 292 -19.21 -8.39 -28.93
CA HIS A 292 -17.92 -8.19 -28.26
C HIS A 292 -18.04 -8.51 -26.77
N ASN A 293 -17.18 -9.44 -26.35
CA ASN A 293 -17.00 -9.92 -25.00
C ASN A 293 -17.10 -8.80 -23.96
N ILE A 294 -17.93 -9.01 -22.95
CA ILE A 294 -18.00 -8.19 -21.75
C ILE A 294 -16.67 -8.35 -20.99
N ALA A 295 -15.67 -7.55 -21.35
CA ALA A 295 -14.51 -7.32 -20.52
C ALA A 295 -14.97 -6.46 -19.34
N ALA A 296 -15.28 -7.12 -18.22
CA ALA A 296 -15.49 -6.43 -16.94
C ALA A 296 -14.24 -5.59 -16.64
N GLY A 297 -14.38 -4.27 -16.62
CA GLY A 297 -13.26 -3.36 -16.38
C GLY A 297 -12.66 -3.60 -14.99
N SER A 298 -11.37 -3.96 -14.93
CA SER A 298 -10.63 -3.99 -13.66
C SER A 298 -10.63 -2.58 -13.04
N SER A 299 -10.85 -2.43 -11.74
CA SER A 299 -10.95 -1.11 -11.07
C SER A 299 -9.65 -0.29 -11.02
N GLY A 300 -8.60 -0.70 -11.75
CA GLY A 300 -7.26 -0.11 -11.70
C GLY A 300 -6.53 -0.26 -10.37
N PHE A 301 -7.24 -0.54 -9.27
CA PHE A 301 -6.72 -0.70 -7.91
C PHE A 301 -6.31 -2.15 -7.60
N SER A 302 -5.25 -2.33 -6.83
CA SER A 302 -4.87 -3.63 -6.23
C SER A 302 -4.26 -3.45 -4.84
N LEU A 303 -4.70 -4.28 -3.88
CA LEU A 303 -4.10 -4.39 -2.56
C LEU A 303 -3.14 -5.59 -2.53
N PHE A 304 -1.89 -5.32 -2.18
CA PHE A 304 -0.85 -6.31 -1.91
C PHE A 304 -0.67 -6.41 -0.39
N LEU A 305 -0.82 -7.61 0.14
CA LEU A 305 -0.70 -7.88 1.56
C LEU A 305 0.37 -8.94 1.79
N TYR A 306 1.44 -8.52 2.45
CA TYR A 306 2.53 -9.37 2.89
C TYR A 306 2.33 -9.71 4.36
N ALA A 307 2.03 -10.97 4.63
CA ALA A 307 1.75 -11.46 5.97
C ALA A 307 2.97 -12.21 6.51
N TRP A 308 3.70 -11.57 7.43
CA TRP A 308 4.99 -12.03 7.94
C TRP A 308 4.83 -12.88 9.19
N LYS A 309 5.25 -14.14 9.10
CA LYS A 309 5.25 -15.07 10.23
C LYS A 309 6.51 -14.83 11.07
N LEU A 310 6.30 -14.42 12.32
CA LEU A 310 7.35 -14.36 13.34
C LEU A 310 7.41 -15.75 14.01
N ASP A 311 8.59 -16.35 14.05
CA ASP A 311 8.83 -17.60 14.78
C ASP A 311 8.65 -17.44 16.30
#